data_AF-A0A4Q6IJ53-F1
#
_entry.id   AF-A0A4Q6IJ53-F1
#
_cell.length_a   1.000
_cell.length_b   1.000
_cell.length_c   1.000
_cell.angle_alpha   90.00
_cell.angle_beta   90.00
_cell.angle_gamma   90.00
#
_symmetry.space_group_name_H-M   'P 1'
#
loop_
_entity.id
_entity.type
_entity.pdbx_description
1 polymer ?
#
loop_
_entity_poly.entity_id
_entity_poly.type
_entity_poly.pdbx_seq_one_letter_code
_entity_poly.pdbx_strand_id
1 'polypeptide(L)' 'MTSREYAELAGVHISTVKRWARRKIGPQPHKIGPRLVRYDRAAVLAYLRGGERSEAV' A
#
# COMPACT_ATOMS: atom_id res chain seq x y z
N MET A 1 1.03 9.50 0.56
CA MET A 1 1.50 8.86 1.81
C MET A 1 2.81 8.12 1.59
N THR A 2 3.54 7.80 2.66
CA THR A 2 4.80 7.06 2.68
C THR A 2 4.56 5.55 2.80
N SER A 3 5.58 4.72 2.56
CA SER A 3 5.50 3.28 2.82
C SER A 3 5.27 2.94 4.30
N ARG A 4 5.73 3.79 5.23
CA ARG A 4 5.52 3.58 6.68
C ARG A 4 4.06 3.84 7.05
N GLU A 5 3.49 4.95 6.58
CA GLU A 5 2.07 5.27 6.80
C GLU A 5 1.15 4.20 6.18
N TYR A 6 1.49 3.68 4.99
CA TYR A 6 0.74 2.57 4.40
C TYR A 6 0.85 1.30 5.25
N ALA A 7 2.04 0.97 5.74
CA ALA A 7 2.24 -0.20 6.60
C ALA A 7 1.44 -0.11 7.90
N GLU A 8 1.43 1.07 8.54
CA GLU A 8 0.63 1.36 9.74
C GLU A 8 -0.88 1.22 9.47
N LEU A 9 -1.39 1.82 8.38
CA LEU A 9 -2.80 1.70 8.00
C LEU A 9 -3.22 0.28 7.67
N ALA A 10 -2.33 -0.51 7.08
CA ALA A 10 -2.58 -1.90 6.70
C ALA A 10 -2.36 -2.89 7.87
N GLY A 11 -1.83 -2.45 9.02
CA GLY A 11 -1.50 -3.33 10.14
C GLY A 11 -0.40 -4.35 9.84
N VAL A 12 0.50 -4.07 8.89
CA VAL A 12 1.57 -4.99 8.47
C VAL A 12 2.96 -4.36 8.60
N HIS A 13 4.00 -5.18 8.59
CA HIS A 13 5.37 -4.66 8.58
C HIS A 13 5.73 -3.98 7.23
N ILE A 14 6.59 -2.95 7.28
CA ILE A 14 7.02 -2.19 6.08
C ILE A 14 7.67 -3.06 5.00
N SER A 15 8.31 -4.17 5.38
CA SER A 15 8.88 -5.12 4.42
C SER A 15 7.80 -5.79 3.55
N THR A 16 6.60 -6.01 4.10
CA THR A 16 5.43 -6.52 3.38
C THR A 16 4.98 -5.54 2.32
N VAL A 17 4.83 -4.25 2.65
CA VAL A 17 4.48 -3.19 1.69
C VAL A 17 5.53 -3.09 0.58
N LYS A 18 6.83 -3.14 0.91
CA LYS A 18 7.90 -3.18 -0.10
C LYS A 18 7.85 -4.44 -0.98
N ARG A 19 7.45 -5.59 -0.42
CA ARG A 19 7.25 -6.83 -1.18
C ARG A 19 6.04 -6.71 -2.12
N TRP A 20 4.93 -6.14 -1.67
CA TRP A 20 3.74 -5.90 -2.49
C TRP A 20 4.06 -4.99 -3.68
N ALA A 21 4.76 -3.88 -3.45
CA ALA A 21 5.21 -3.00 -4.52
C ALA A 21 6.06 -3.74 -5.57
N ARG A 22 7.03 -4.57 -5.15
CA ARG A 22 7.85 -5.38 -6.07
C ARG A 22 7.04 -6.41 -6.85
N ARG A 23 6.00 -6.97 -6.23
CA ARG A 23 5.12 -7.97 -6.82
C ARG A 23 3.91 -7.37 -7.56
N LYS A 24 3.83 -6.03 -7.67
CA LYS A 24 2.71 -5.31 -8.27
C LYS A 24 1.34 -5.66 -7.64
N ILE A 25 1.32 -5.90 -6.34
CA ILE A 25 0.11 -6.19 -5.56
C ILE A 25 -0.37 -4.88 -4.93
N GLY A 26 -1.65 -4.55 -5.13
CA GLY A 26 -2.29 -3.38 -4.57
C GLY A 26 -1.81 -2.04 -5.17
N PRO A 27 -1.99 -0.92 -4.44
CA PRO A 27 -1.64 0.42 -4.87
C PRO A 27 -0.15 0.53 -5.21
N GLN A 28 0.13 1.08 -6.39
CA GLN A 28 1.50 1.20 -6.86
C GLN A 28 2.15 2.50 -6.34
N PRO A 29 3.43 2.44 -5.96
CA PRO A 29 4.18 3.62 -5.59
C PRO A 29 4.47 4.52 -6.80
N HIS A 30 4.24 5.82 -6.64
CA HIS A 30 4.71 6.87 -7.52
C HIS A 30 6.10 7.35 -7.10
N LYS A 31 7.04 7.41 -8.04
CA LYS A 31 8.36 8.02 -7.82
C LYS A 31 8.23 9.53 -7.98
N ILE A 32 8.66 10.28 -6.96
CA ILE A 32 8.77 11.73 -6.98
C ILE A 32 10.28 12.05 -6.99
N GLY A 33 10.87 12.07 -8.18
CA GLY A 33 12.31 12.22 -8.33
C GLY A 33 13.11 10.94 -8.01
N PRO A 34 14.44 11.06 -7.78
CA PRO A 34 15.36 9.92 -7.85
C PRO A 34 15.28 8.96 -6.66
N ARG A 35 14.78 9.40 -5.49
CA ARG A 35 14.76 8.59 -4.25
C ARG A 35 13.43 8.58 -3.51
N LEU A 36 12.56 9.56 -3.75
CA LEU A 36 11.32 9.68 -3.00
C LEU A 36 10.23 8.86 -3.66
N VAL A 37 9.53 8.07 -2.85
CA VAL A 37 8.40 7.26 -3.28
C VAL A 37 7.19 7.58 -2.42
N ARG A 38 6.04 7.74 -3.08
CA ARG A 38 4.76 8.05 -2.46
C ARG A 38 3.64 7.20 -3.02
N TYR A 39 2.70 6.85 -2.17
CA TYR A 39 1.45 6.21 -2.58
C TYR A 39 0.34 7.24 -2.60
N ASP A 40 -0.57 7.11 -3.56
CA ASP A 40 -1.82 7.85 -3.53
C ASP A 40 -2.66 7.38 -2.33
N ARG A 41 -3.15 8.34 -1.54
CA ARG A 41 -3.86 8.03 -0.30
C ARG A 41 -5.24 7.45 -0.56
N ALA A 42 -5.95 7.94 -1.57
CA ALA A 42 -7.28 7.45 -1.89
C ALA A 42 -7.21 6.01 -2.40
N ALA A 43 -6.26 5.70 -3.27
CA ALA A 43 -6.03 4.35 -3.79
C ALA A 43 -5.68 3.34 -2.68
N VAL A 44 -4.83 3.73 -1.71
CA VAL A 44 -4.51 2.87 -0.56
C VAL A 44 -5.74 2.59 0.29
N LEU A 45 -6.52 3.61 0.63
CA LEU A 45 -7.73 3.42 1.42
C LEU A 45 -8.77 2.59 0.67
N ALA A 46 -8.92 2.79 -0.64
CA ALA A 46 -9.81 1.98 -1.47
C ALA A 46 -9.39 0.51 -1.51
N TYR A 47 -8.09 0.23 -1.63
CA TYR A 47 -7.55 -1.12 -1.62
C TYR A 47 -7.78 -1.83 -0.28
N LEU A 48 -7.50 -1.15 0.84
CA LEU A 48 -7.69 -1.71 2.17
C LEU A 48 -9.17 -2.01 2.45
N ARG A 49 -10.08 -1.09 2.08
CA ARG A 49 -11.53 -1.32 2.17
C ARG A 49 -12.03 -2.42 1.22
N GLY A 50 -11.39 -2.58 0.05
CA GLY A 50 -11.73 -3.60 -0.93
C GLY A 50 -11.28 -5.00 -0.51
N GLY A 51 -10.20 -5.10 0.29
CA GLY A 51 -9.71 -6.36 0.85
C GLY A 51 -10.60 -6.96 1.92
N GLU A 52 -11.42 -6.15 2.61
CA GLU A 52 -12.38 -6.62 3.63
C GLU A 52 -13.59 -7.35 3.03
N ARG A 53 -13.73 -7.44 1.70
CA ARG A 53 -14.85 -8.14 1.04
C ARG A 53 -14.60 -9.62 0.74
N SER A 54 -13.52 -10.21 1.25
CA SER A 54 -13.21 -11.64 1.13
C SER A 54 -13.09 -12.33 2.49
N GLU A 55 -14.03 -12.11 3.40
CA GLU A 55 -14.36 -13.08 4.45
C GLU A 55 -15.78 -12.78 4.97
N ALA A 56 -16.76 -13.16 4.16
CA ALA A 56 -18.12 -13.41 4.61
C ALA A 56 -18.50 -14.79 4.02
N VAL A 57 -18.04 -15.83 4.72
CA VAL A 57 -18.53 -17.20 4.59
C VAL A 57 -19.59 -17.40 5.67
#